data_AF-A0A4Y2KMI9-F1
#
_entry.id   AF-A0A4Y2KMI9-F1
#
_cell.length_a   1.000
_cell.length_b   1.000
_cell.length_c   1.000
_cell.angle_alpha   90.00
_cell.angle_beta   90.00
_cell.angle_gamma   90.00
#
_symmetry.space_group_name_H-M   'P 1'
#
loop_
_entity.id
_entity.type
_entity.pdbx_description
1 polymer ?
#
loop_
_entity_poly.entity_id
_entity_poly.type
_entity_poly.pdbx_seq_one_letter_code
_entity_poly.pdbx_strand_id
1 'polypeptide(L)'
;MTYQKLFERLHRCLCETGSFVTGMHDTGHGTSVRTPQVVEDILQGVGDRPDISAREVSRAVNVPHLIVWRVLRDEGLHPYHVQKLQALIPADYAPRVEFARWFLQQLETQPDFSAHVLFTDESTFTHEGISNTHKLHVFF
;
A
#
# COMPACT_ATOMS: atom_id res chain seq x y z
N MET A 1 -36.95 33.26 -2.38
CA MET A 1 -38.04 32.27 -2.54
C MET A 1 -37.53 30.85 -2.84
N THR A 2 -36.49 30.38 -2.15
CA THR A 2 -35.85 29.07 -2.41
C THR A 2 -35.98 28.11 -1.22
N TYR A 3 -36.05 28.66 0.00
CA TYR A 3 -36.11 27.88 1.23
C TYR A 3 -37.49 27.30 1.55
N GLN A 4 -38.59 28.00 1.22
CA GLN A 4 -39.96 27.50 1.47
C GLN A 4 -40.25 26.19 0.72
N LYS A 5 -39.88 26.14 -0.57
CA LYS A 5 -40.09 24.94 -1.39
C LYS A 5 -39.23 23.76 -0.94
N LEU A 6 -38.04 24.02 -0.39
CA LEU A 6 -37.19 22.99 0.21
C LEU A 6 -37.86 22.40 1.45
N PHE A 7 -38.40 23.26 2.32
CA PHE A 7 -39.02 22.86 3.57
C PHE A 7 -40.29 22.02 3.35
N GLU A 8 -41.13 22.43 2.38
CA GLU A 8 -42.32 21.68 1.97
C GLU A 8 -41.96 20.29 1.43
N ARG A 9 -40.86 20.18 0.67
CA ARG A 9 -40.39 18.89 0.13
C ARG A 9 -39.90 17.96 1.24
N LEU A 10 -39.10 18.48 2.18
CA LEU A 10 -38.57 17.71 3.30
C LEU A 10 -39.70 17.23 4.22
N HIS A 11 -40.65 18.11 4.51
CA HIS A 11 -41.84 17.77 5.32
C HIS A 11 -42.65 16.65 4.66
N ARG A 12 -42.89 16.75 3.34
CA ARG A 12 -43.61 15.71 2.61
C ARG A 12 -42.88 14.36 2.62
N CYS A 13 -41.55 14.34 2.38
CA CYS A 13 -40.77 13.10 2.44
C CYS A 13 -40.78 12.45 3.84
N LEU A 14 -40.76 13.23 4.91
CA LEU A 14 -40.89 12.73 6.28
C LEU A 14 -42.25 12.10 6.55
N CYS A 15 -43.34 12.75 6.09
CA CYS A 15 -44.69 12.23 6.30
C CYS A 15 -45.00 10.97 5.47
N GLU A 16 -44.48 10.89 4.24
CA GLU A 16 -44.82 9.81 3.30
C GLU A 16 -43.88 8.61 3.44
N THR A 17 -42.58 8.84 3.61
CA THR A 17 -41.56 7.78 3.55
C THR A 17 -40.71 7.68 4.81
N GLY A 18 -40.79 8.64 5.74
CA GLY A 18 -40.01 8.68 6.97
C GLY A 18 -38.50 8.88 6.78
N SER A 19 -38.07 9.29 5.58
CA SER A 19 -36.67 9.31 5.17
C SER A 19 -36.37 10.57 4.35
N PHE A 20 -35.18 11.14 4.57
CA PHE A 20 -34.68 12.27 3.78
C PHE A 20 -33.99 11.86 2.48
N VAL A 21 -33.93 10.55 2.19
CA VAL A 21 -33.23 10.06 1.00
C VAL A 21 -34.08 10.39 -0.23
N THR A 22 -33.70 11.45 -0.94
CA THR A 22 -34.06 11.57 -2.35
C THR A 22 -33.49 10.34 -3.03
N GLY A 23 -34.35 9.50 -3.62
CA GLY A 23 -33.94 8.29 -4.31
C GLY A 23 -32.72 8.58 -5.18
N MET A 24 -31.55 8.15 -4.71
CA MET A 24 -30.40 7.99 -5.57
C MET A 24 -30.85 6.87 -6.49
N HIS A 25 -31.44 7.23 -7.63
CA HIS A 25 -31.29 6.36 -8.79
C HIS A 25 -29.79 6.15 -8.89
N ASP A 26 -29.38 4.88 -8.79
CA ASP A 26 -28.03 4.42 -9.09
C ASP A 26 -27.68 4.86 -10.52
N THR A 27 -27.37 6.13 -10.65
CA THR A 27 -26.69 6.73 -11.78
C THR A 27 -25.21 6.63 -11.43
N GLY A 28 -24.81 5.46 -10.93
CA GLY A 28 -23.44 5.03 -11.10
C GLY A 28 -23.20 5.11 -12.59
N HIS A 29 -22.36 6.05 -12.99
CA HIS A 29 -21.83 6.10 -14.34
C HIS A 29 -21.30 4.69 -14.64
N GLY A 30 -22.09 3.91 -15.39
CA GLY A 30 -21.77 2.54 -15.72
C GLY A 30 -20.36 2.56 -16.26
N THR A 31 -19.43 1.93 -15.54
CA THR A 31 -18.02 2.02 -15.87
C THR A 31 -17.83 1.15 -17.10
N SER A 32 -18.13 1.69 -18.28
CA SER A 32 -18.04 1.01 -19.58
C SER A 32 -16.64 0.44 -19.86
N VAL A 33 -15.65 0.86 -19.07
CA VAL A 33 -14.25 0.44 -19.17
C VAL A 33 -13.94 -0.76 -18.28
N ARG A 34 -14.74 -1.07 -17.25
CA ARG A 34 -14.51 -2.22 -16.36
C ARG A 34 -15.24 -3.46 -16.86
N THR A 35 -14.92 -3.88 -18.09
CA THR A 35 -15.35 -5.18 -18.59
C THR A 35 -14.61 -6.29 -17.81
N PRO A 36 -15.20 -7.48 -17.66
CA PRO A 36 -14.50 -8.62 -17.04
C PRO A 36 -13.14 -8.89 -17.67
N GLN A 37 -13.03 -8.70 -18.99
CA GLN A 37 -11.76 -8.83 -19.72
C GLN A 37 -10.69 -7.85 -19.23
N VAL A 38 -11.03 -6.57 -19.05
CA VAL A 38 -10.07 -5.56 -18.57
C VAL A 38 -9.61 -5.87 -17.15
N VAL A 39 -10.50 -6.39 -16.30
CA VAL A 39 -10.14 -6.83 -14.95
C VAL A 39 -9.13 -7.99 -15.03
N GLU A 40 -9.42 -9.00 -15.85
CA GLU A 40 -8.52 -10.13 -16.05
C GLU A 40 -7.16 -9.68 -16.59
N ASP A 41 -7.12 -8.81 -17.60
CA ASP A 41 -5.87 -8.31 -18.19
C ASP A 41 -5.02 -7.53 -17.15
N ILE A 42 -5.66 -6.79 -16.25
CA ILE A 42 -4.99 -6.08 -15.14
C ILE A 42 -4.42 -7.09 -14.14
N LEU A 43 -5.20 -8.10 -13.74
CA LEU A 43 -4.80 -9.09 -12.75
C LEU A 43 -3.71 -10.01 -13.28
N GLN A 44 -3.80 -10.43 -14.54
CA GLN A 44 -2.76 -11.20 -15.20
C GLN A 44 -1.46 -10.40 -15.28
N GLY A 45 -1.52 -9.12 -15.67
CA GLY A 45 -0.33 -8.26 -15.74
C GLY A 45 0.39 -8.09 -14.40
N VAL A 46 -0.37 -8.00 -13.29
CA VAL A 46 0.21 -7.95 -11.94
C VAL A 46 0.64 -9.33 -11.44
N GLY A 47 -0.06 -10.41 -11.80
CA GLY A 47 0.33 -11.77 -11.47
C GLY A 47 1.65 -12.19 -12.13
N ASP A 48 1.84 -11.83 -13.40
CA ASP A 48 3.07 -12.12 -14.15
C ASP A 48 4.27 -11.30 -13.64
N ARG A 49 4.01 -10.06 -13.22
CA ARG A 49 5.02 -9.12 -12.72
C ARG A 49 4.47 -8.30 -11.56
N PRO A 50 4.59 -8.78 -10.31
CA PRO A 50 4.02 -8.07 -9.17
C PRO A 50 4.77 -6.79 -8.84
N ASP A 51 5.99 -6.60 -9.35
CA ASP A 51 6.80 -5.37 -9.24
C ASP A 51 6.37 -4.23 -10.19
N ILE A 52 5.46 -4.51 -11.13
CA ILE A 52 5.02 -3.54 -12.13
C ILE A 52 4.32 -2.36 -11.48
N SER A 53 4.50 -1.14 -11.99
CA SER A 53 3.71 0.00 -11.52
C SER A 53 2.30 -0.02 -12.09
N ALA A 54 1.31 0.43 -11.31
CA ALA A 54 -0.06 0.59 -11.82
C ALA A 54 -0.16 1.58 -13.01
N ARG A 55 0.88 2.39 -13.27
CA ARG A 55 0.98 3.23 -14.48
C ARG A 55 1.43 2.43 -15.70
N GLU A 56 2.33 1.49 -15.52
CA GLU A 56 2.76 0.58 -16.58
C GLU A 56 1.61 -0.36 -16.99
N VAL A 57 0.88 -0.92 -16.02
CA VAL A 57 -0.32 -1.73 -16.29
C VAL A 57 -1.37 -0.91 -17.05
N SER A 58 -1.59 0.34 -16.64
CA SER A 58 -2.49 1.27 -17.33
C SER A 58 -2.12 1.49 -18.80
N ARG A 59 -0.82 1.57 -19.11
CA ARG A 59 -0.33 1.71 -20.49
C ARG A 59 -0.45 0.41 -21.29
N ALA A 60 -0.20 -0.73 -20.65
CA ALA A 60 -0.28 -2.05 -21.28
C ALA A 60 -1.72 -2.42 -21.66
N VAL A 61 -2.67 -2.19 -20.75
CA VAL A 61 -4.10 -2.51 -20.92
C VAL A 61 -4.87 -1.35 -21.57
N ASN A 62 -4.22 -0.20 -21.77
CA ASN A 62 -4.81 1.02 -22.35
C ASN A 62 -6.07 1.51 -21.60
N VAL A 63 -5.99 1.55 -20.27
CA VAL A 63 -7.08 2.03 -19.40
C VAL A 63 -6.59 3.13 -18.46
N PRO A 64 -7.45 4.05 -18.00
CA PRO A 64 -7.04 5.07 -17.07
C PRO A 64 -6.48 4.46 -15.78
N HIS A 65 -5.36 5.00 -15.30
CA HIS A 65 -4.67 4.55 -14.09
C HIS A 65 -5.58 4.44 -12.85
N LEU A 66 -6.60 5.30 -12.73
CA LEU A 66 -7.57 5.24 -11.65
C LEU A 66 -8.39 3.93 -11.65
N ILE A 67 -8.67 3.38 -12.84
CA ILE A 67 -9.40 2.11 -12.97
C ILE A 67 -8.52 0.95 -12.50
N VAL A 68 -7.25 0.94 -12.89
CA VAL A 68 -6.26 -0.05 -12.40
C VAL A 68 -6.23 -0.05 -10.87
N TRP A 69 -6.10 1.12 -10.25
CA TRP A 69 -6.11 1.22 -8.78
C TRP A 69 -7.40 0.73 -8.12
N ARG A 70 -8.55 0.98 -8.74
CA ARG A 70 -9.84 0.48 -8.21
C ARG A 70 -9.90 -1.04 -8.30
N VAL A 71 -9.52 -1.61 -9.44
CA VAL A 71 -9.49 -3.06 -9.63
C VAL A 71 -8.55 -3.71 -8.61
N LEU A 72 -7.31 -3.24 -8.51
CA LEU A 72 -6.34 -3.81 -7.56
C LEU A 72 -6.84 -3.72 -6.11
N ARG A 73 -7.46 -2.59 -5.72
CA ARG A 73 -8.01 -2.43 -4.37
C ARG A 73 -9.19 -3.38 -4.10
N ASP A 74 -10.09 -3.52 -5.07
CA ASP A 74 -11.28 -4.37 -4.91
C ASP A 74 -10.88 -5.86 -4.81
N GLU A 75 -9.77 -6.23 -5.46
CA GLU A 75 -9.17 -7.57 -5.39
C GLU A 75 -8.19 -7.75 -4.21
N GLY A 76 -8.05 -6.73 -3.34
CA GLY A 76 -7.21 -6.79 -2.15
C GLY A 76 -5.71 -6.65 -2.40
N LEU A 77 -5.30 -6.34 -3.63
CA LEU A 77 -3.89 -6.18 -4.01
C LEU A 77 -3.37 -4.79 -3.61
N HIS A 78 -2.36 -4.79 -2.76
CA HIS A 78 -1.74 -3.57 -2.25
C HIS A 78 -0.25 -3.50 -2.56
N PRO A 79 0.28 -2.33 -2.94
CA PRO A 79 1.70 -2.19 -3.18
C PRO A 79 2.46 -2.11 -1.86
N TYR A 80 3.37 -3.04 -1.66
CA TYR A 80 4.30 -3.09 -0.54
C TYR A 80 5.68 -2.61 -1.00
N HIS A 81 6.29 -1.70 -0.24
CA HIS A 81 7.64 -1.26 -0.55
C HIS A 81 8.64 -2.37 -0.19
N VAL A 82 9.49 -2.74 -1.15
CA VAL A 82 10.52 -3.74 -0.92
C VAL A 82 11.61 -3.15 -0.06
N GLN A 83 11.75 -3.71 1.14
CA GLN A 83 12.86 -3.39 2.02
C GLN A 83 14.04 -4.30 1.67
N LYS A 84 15.14 -3.70 1.21
CA LYS A 84 16.41 -4.42 1.10
C LYS A 84 16.97 -4.63 2.50
N LEU A 85 16.81 -5.83 3.03
CA LEU A 85 17.47 -6.26 4.26
C LEU A 85 18.74 -7.02 3.91
N GLN A 86 19.73 -6.98 4.80
CA GLN A 86 20.91 -7.83 4.67
C GLN A 86 20.45 -9.30 4.67
N ALA A 87 20.83 -10.06 3.65
CA ALA A 87 20.54 -11.48 3.59
C ALA A 87 21.31 -12.19 4.71
N LEU A 88 20.59 -12.78 5.66
CA LEU A 88 21.17 -13.61 6.71
C LEU A 88 21.41 -15.02 6.17
N ILE A 89 22.64 -15.49 6.27
CA ILE A 89 22.97 -16.88 5.95
C ILE A 89 22.82 -17.76 7.20
N PRO A 90 22.59 -19.08 7.05
CA PRO A 90 22.46 -20.01 8.19
C PRO A 90 23.55 -19.89 9.26
N ALA A 91 24.77 -19.53 8.85
CA ALA A 91 25.90 -19.34 9.77
C ALA A 91 25.77 -18.09 10.66
N ASP A 92 24.96 -17.09 10.28
CA ASP A 92 24.83 -15.82 11.01
C ASP A 92 23.91 -15.95 12.24
N TYR A 93 22.96 -16.88 12.22
CA TYR A 93 21.89 -16.91 13.23
C TYR A 93 22.41 -17.18 14.63
N ALA A 94 23.22 -18.23 14.82
CA ALA A 94 23.72 -18.58 16.14
C ALA A 94 24.63 -17.49 16.75
N PRO A 95 25.66 -16.97 16.05
CA PRO A 95 26.49 -15.89 16.57
C PRO A 95 25.71 -14.62 16.92
N ARG A 96 24.69 -14.25 16.12
CA ARG A 96 23.86 -13.07 16.39
C ARG A 96 23.04 -13.24 17.68
N VAL A 97 22.47 -14.43 17.91
CA VAL A 97 21.72 -14.72 19.14
C VAL A 97 22.65 -14.74 20.35
N GLU A 98 23.84 -15.34 20.23
CA GLU A 98 24.84 -15.35 21.29
C GLU A 98 25.30 -13.94 21.66
N PHE A 99 25.60 -13.10 20.66
CA PHE A 99 25.94 -11.70 20.87
C PHE A 99 24.81 -10.94 21.58
N ALA A 100 23.56 -11.10 21.13
CA ALA A 100 22.42 -10.43 21.75
C ALA A 100 22.24 -10.83 23.22
N ARG A 101 22.37 -12.12 23.54
CA ARG A 101 22.30 -12.61 24.93
C ARG A 101 23.44 -12.05 25.77
N TRP A 102 24.66 -12.07 25.24
CA TRP A 102 25.82 -11.50 25.93
C TRP A 102 25.62 -10.00 26.21
N PHE A 103 25.15 -9.24 25.22
CA PHE A 103 24.91 -7.80 25.37
C PHE A 103 23.85 -7.50 26.44
N LEU A 104 22.78 -8.30 26.49
CA LEU A 104 21.76 -8.19 27.54
C LEU A 104 22.34 -8.46 28.94
N GLN A 105 23.20 -9.46 29.09
CA GLN A 105 23.88 -9.74 30.37
C GLN A 105 24.81 -8.59 30.81
N GLN A 106 25.46 -7.91 29.85
CA GLN A 106 26.25 -6.72 30.17
C GLN A 106 25.37 -5.59 30.70
N LEU A 107 24.17 -5.38 30.12
CA LEU A 107 23.21 -4.39 30.60
C LEU A 107 22.67 -4.70 32.01
N GLU A 108 22.50 -5.96 32.35
CA GLU A 108 22.10 -6.37 33.72
C GLU A 108 23.20 -6.09 34.74
N THR A 109 24.46 -6.28 34.34
CA THR A 109 25.63 -6.07 35.22
C THR A 109 25.96 -4.59 35.37
N GLN A 110 25.82 -3.83 34.29
CA GLN A 110 26.09 -2.41 34.21
C GLN A 110 24.98 -1.73 33.40
N PRO A 111 24.01 -1.06 34.06
CA PRO A 111 22.87 -0.44 33.37
C PRO A 111 23.23 0.62 32.32
N ASP A 112 24.39 1.25 32.45
CA ASP A 112 24.91 2.26 31.52
C ASP A 112 25.92 1.70 30.50
N PHE A 113 26.06 0.38 30.39
CA PHE A 113 26.99 -0.27 29.48
C PHE A 113 26.82 0.20 28.02
N SER A 114 25.58 0.33 27.53
CA SER A 114 25.32 0.78 26.17
C SER A 114 25.86 2.18 25.87
N ALA A 115 25.93 3.07 26.87
CA ALA A 115 26.48 4.42 26.70
C ALA A 115 28.00 4.42 26.51
N HIS A 116 28.68 3.32 26.87
CA HIS A 116 30.12 3.15 26.75
C HIS A 116 30.53 2.38 25.48
N VAL A 117 29.58 1.90 24.69
CA VAL A 117 29.84 1.17 23.45
C VAL A 117 29.83 2.14 22.27
N LEU A 118 30.96 2.23 21.57
CA LEU A 118 31.06 2.94 20.30
C LEU A 118 30.97 1.95 19.14
N PHE A 119 29.90 2.03 18.36
CA PHE A 119 29.80 1.29 17.11
C PHE A 119 30.39 2.11 15.97
N THR A 120 31.25 1.48 15.18
CA THR A 120 31.82 2.05 13.95
C THR A 120 31.43 1.17 12.78
N ASP A 121 30.95 1.76 11.70
CA ASP A 121 30.83 1.07 10.41
C ASP A 121 31.81 1.65 9.39
N GLU A 122 32.06 0.89 8.34
CA GLU A 122 32.72 1.37 7.14
C GLU A 122 31.67 1.48 6.02
N SER A 123 31.41 2.70 5.56
CA SER A 123 30.51 2.95 4.43
C SER A 123 31.31 3.12 3.13
N THR A 124 31.07 2.24 2.16
CA THR A 124 31.66 2.34 0.82
C THR A 124 30.75 3.17 -0.10
N PHE A 125 31.26 4.26 -0.66
CA PHE A 125 30.55 5.06 -1.66
C PHE A 125 31.08 4.74 -3.07
N THR A 126 30.23 4.17 -3.92
CA THR A 126 30.56 3.87 -5.32
C THR A 126 29.92 4.89 -6.27
N HIS A 127 30.63 5.23 -7.36
CA HIS A 127 30.15 6.18 -8.37
C HIS A 127 28.86 5.72 -9.10
N GLU A 128 28.52 4.43 -9.04
CA GLU A 128 27.34 3.84 -9.70
C GLU A 128 26.00 4.09 -8.98
N GLY A 129 26.03 4.86 -7.89
CA GLY A 129 24.84 5.50 -7.33
C GLY A 129 23.97 4.63 -6.43
N ILE A 130 23.33 5.31 -5.49
CA ILE A 130 22.33 4.77 -4.59
C ILE A 130 21.15 4.27 -5.44
N SER A 131 20.95 2.96 -5.51
CA SER A 131 19.75 2.37 -6.11
C SER A 131 18.52 2.95 -5.41
N ASN A 132 17.66 3.65 -6.16
CA ASN A 132 16.46 4.29 -5.61
C ASN A 132 15.42 3.22 -5.20
N THR A 133 15.57 2.68 -4.00
CA THR A 133 14.70 1.67 -3.40
C THR A 133 13.29 2.20 -3.11
N HIS A 134 13.09 3.53 -3.05
CA HIS A 134 11.78 4.12 -2.78
C HIS A 134 10.75 3.87 -3.88
N LYS A 135 11.18 3.51 -5.09
CA LYS A 135 10.29 3.19 -6.20
C LYS A 135 10.06 1.70 -6.41
N LEU A 136 10.65 0.86 -5.54
CA LEU A 136 10.52 -0.59 -5.63
C LEU A 136 9.34 -1.02 -4.77
N HIS A 137 8.20 -1.29 -5.40
CA HIS A 137 7.03 -1.88 -4.75
C HIS A 137 6.69 -3.23 -5.38
N VAL A 138 5.98 -4.07 -4.65
CA VAL A 138 5.43 -5.34 -5.13
C VAL A 138 3.98 -5.43 -4.67
N PHE A 139 3.07 -5.78 -5.58
CA PHE A 139 1.67 -6.03 -5.27
C PHE A 139 1.48 -7.44 -4.68
N PHE A 140 0.87 -7.52 -3.50
CA PHE A 140 0.42 -8.74 -2.83
C PHE A 140 -1.02 -8.58 -2.36
#